data_AF-A0A662TEV3-F1
#
_entry.id   AF-A0A662TEV3-F1
#
_cell.length_a   1.000
_cell.length_b   1.000
_cell.length_c   1.000
_cell.angle_alpha   90.00
_cell.angle_beta   90.00
_cell.angle_gamma   90.00
#
_symmetry.space_group_name_H-M   'P 1'
#
loop_
_entity.id
_entity.type
_entity.pdbx_description
1 polymer ?
#
loop_
_entity_poly.entity_id
_entity_poly.type
_entity_poly.pdbx_seq_one_letter_code
_entity_poly.pdbx_strand_id
1 'polypeptide(L)'
;MLRVVLVDGYVDEPACFGVPPYISPYVRYVAGAIWDTAGNADVRYFTIDFVRENFKLIRKAVESCHLLIIVMGVTVPGKYLGGKPLTIREAIRLFG
;
A
#
# COMPACT_ATOMS: atom_id res chain seq x y z
N MET A 1 10.17 12.62 13.83
CA MET A 1 8.84 12.24 13.34
C MET A 1 8.96 10.91 12.61
N LEU A 2 8.21 9.88 13.01
CA LEU A 2 8.22 8.59 12.32
C LEU A 2 7.71 8.81 10.88
N ARG A 3 8.41 8.25 9.89
CA ARG A 3 8.02 8.33 8.47
C ARG A 3 7.70 6.92 8.00
N VAL A 4 6.45 6.70 7.61
CA VAL A 4 5.96 5.40 7.16
C VAL A 4 5.51 5.51 5.71
N VAL A 5 5.98 4.60 4.88
CA VAL A 5 5.41 4.39 3.54
C VAL A 5 4.46 3.22 3.61
N LEU A 6 3.19 3.45 3.26
CA LEU A 6 2.13 2.46 3.26
C LEU A 6 1.67 2.21 1.82
N VAL A 7 1.94 1.01 1.31
CA VAL A 7 1.58 0.61 -0.05
C VAL A 7 0.36 -0.31 0.00
N ASP A 8 -0.71 0.11 -0.69
CA ASP A 8 -1.90 -0.70 -0.95
C ASP A 8 -1.67 -1.55 -2.19
N GLY A 9 -1.30 -2.80 -1.97
CA GLY A 9 -1.13 -3.80 -3.01
C GLY A 9 -2.44 -4.37 -3.53
N TYR A 10 -3.59 -3.88 -3.05
CA TYR A 10 -4.91 -4.47 -3.19
C TYR A 10 -5.01 -5.88 -2.56
N VAL A 11 -6.17 -6.14 -1.97
CA VAL A 11 -6.52 -7.44 -1.41
C VAL A 11 -7.67 -8.00 -2.23
N ASP A 12 -7.52 -9.23 -2.69
CA ASP A 12 -8.51 -9.96 -3.50
C ASP A 12 -9.67 -10.46 -2.64
N GLU A 13 -10.38 -9.53 -2.02
CA GLU A 13 -11.57 -9.80 -1.23
C GLU A 13 -12.75 -9.03 -1.82
N PRO A 14 -13.93 -9.65 -2.02
CA PRO A 14 -15.06 -9.03 -2.70
C PRO A 14 -15.61 -7.79 -1.98
N ALA A 15 -15.44 -7.69 -0.67
CA ALA A 15 -15.81 -6.50 0.11
C ALA A 15 -14.78 -5.35 -0.04
N CYS A 16 -13.61 -5.67 -0.61
CA CYS A 16 -12.43 -4.82 -0.62
C CYS A 16 -12.19 -4.09 -1.96
N PHE A 17 -13.22 -3.83 -2.78
CA PHE A 17 -13.08 -2.96 -3.97
C PHE A 17 -14.17 -1.89 -4.15
N GLY A 18 -15.26 -1.93 -3.38
CA GLY A 18 -16.21 -0.82 -3.15
C GLY A 18 -16.57 0.11 -4.33
N VAL A 19 -16.92 1.36 -3.99
CA VAL A 19 -17.24 2.44 -4.95
C VAL A 19 -16.13 3.51 -4.89
N PRO A 20 -15.64 4.06 -6.01
CA PRO A 20 -14.58 5.06 -6.01
C PRO A 20 -14.91 6.35 -5.23
N PRO A 21 -13.91 7.01 -4.59
CA PRO A 21 -12.50 6.60 -4.48
C PRO A 21 -12.32 5.54 -3.39
N TYR A 22 -11.94 4.33 -3.79
CA TYR A 22 -11.83 3.19 -2.90
C TYR A 22 -10.48 3.17 -2.15
N ILE A 23 -10.52 2.99 -0.83
CA ILE A 23 -9.33 2.80 0.03
C ILE A 23 -9.59 1.56 0.90
N SER A 24 -8.65 0.61 0.91
CA SER A 24 -8.82 -0.65 1.63
C SER A 24 -9.03 -0.47 3.15
N PRO A 25 -9.95 -1.22 3.80
CA PRO A 25 -10.05 -1.25 5.26
C PRO A 25 -8.71 -1.55 5.92
N TYR A 26 -7.92 -2.46 5.36
CA TYR A 26 -6.64 -2.90 5.94
C TYR A 26 -5.62 -1.76 6.05
N VAL A 27 -5.45 -0.96 4.99
CA VAL A 27 -4.53 0.20 5.04
C VAL A 27 -5.03 1.27 6.01
N ARG A 28 -6.35 1.44 6.17
CA ARG A 28 -6.92 2.35 7.17
C ARG A 28 -6.64 1.89 8.59
N TYR A 29 -6.77 0.59 8.86
CA TYR A 29 -6.43 0.02 10.17
C TYR A 29 -4.94 0.17 10.49
N VAL A 30 -4.07 -0.08 9.51
CA VAL A 30 -2.63 0.12 9.67
C VAL A 30 -2.31 1.59 9.99
N ALA A 31 -2.85 2.54 9.23
CA ALA A 31 -2.65 3.96 9.50
C ALA A 31 -3.17 4.36 10.89
N GLY A 32 -4.37 3.89 11.25
CA GLY A 32 -4.96 4.10 12.57
C GLY A 32 -4.08 3.58 13.71
N ALA A 33 -3.57 2.35 13.61
CA ALA A 33 -2.68 1.76 14.61
C ALA A 33 -1.35 2.54 14.74
N ILE A 34 -0.79 3.00 13.62
CA ILE A 34 0.40 3.85 13.63
C ILE A 34 0.12 5.16 14.35
N TRP A 35 -0.98 5.83 14.06
CA TRP A 35 -1.31 7.10 14.72
C TRP A 35 -1.69 6.92 16.19
N ASP A 36 -2.37 5.84 16.55
CA ASP A 36 -2.68 5.52 17.95
C ASP A 36 -1.39 5.36 18.77
N THR A 37 -0.37 4.71 18.20
CA THR A 37 0.92 4.48 18.87
C THR A 37 1.89 5.66 18.75
N ALA A 38 1.88 6.34 17.60
CA ALA A 38 2.83 7.38 17.21
C ALA A 38 2.09 8.56 16.56
N GLY A 39 1.33 9.30 17.37
CA GLY A 39 0.34 10.31 16.93
C GLY A 39 0.81 11.41 15.96
N ASN A 40 2.12 11.64 15.83
CA ASN A 40 2.65 12.58 14.84
C ASN A 40 3.32 11.90 13.63
N ALA A 41 3.14 10.60 13.41
CA ALA A 41 3.75 9.89 12.29
C ALA A 41 3.29 10.45 10.92
N ASP A 42 4.27 10.69 10.04
CA ASP A 42 4.07 11.00 8.62
C ASP A 42 3.84 9.68 7.87
N VAL A 43 2.56 9.33 7.70
CA VAL A 43 2.12 8.14 6.97
C VAL A 43 1.79 8.54 5.53
N ARG A 44 2.58 8.05 4.58
CA ARG A 44 2.39 8.30 3.15
C ARG A 44 1.79 7.09 2.48
N TYR A 45 0.56 7.24 1.99
CA TYR A 45 -0.21 6.20 1.33
C TYR A 45 0.00 6.21 -0.19
N PHE A 46 0.20 5.03 -0.79
CA PHE A 46 0.25 4.85 -2.24
C PHE A 46 -0.47 3.58 -2.67
N THR A 47 -1.30 3.66 -3.72
CA THR A 47 -1.82 2.46 -4.39
C THR A 47 -0.76 1.82 -5.27
N ILE A 48 -0.84 0.51 -5.51
CA ILE A 48 0.09 -0.16 -6.41
C ILE A 48 0.07 0.42 -7.84
N ASP A 49 -1.07 0.90 -8.32
CA ASP A 49 -1.12 1.54 -9.64
C ASP A 49 -0.31 2.84 -9.66
N PHE A 50 -0.41 3.67 -8.61
CA PHE A 50 0.43 4.85 -8.47
C PHE A 50 1.92 4.49 -8.36
N VAL A 51 2.25 3.43 -7.61
CA VAL A 51 3.63 2.95 -7.49
C VAL A 51 4.19 2.49 -8.85
N ARG A 52 3.40 1.81 -9.68
CA ARG A 52 3.81 1.36 -11.01
C ARG A 52 4.12 2.54 -11.93
N GLU A 53 3.27 3.56 -11.91
CA GLU A 53 3.44 4.77 -12.72
C GLU A 53 4.60 5.66 -12.22
N ASN A 54 4.85 5.66 -10.90
CA ASN A 54 5.77 6.60 -10.25
C ASN A 54 6.93 5.90 -9.51
N PHE A 55 7.38 4.75 -10.01
CA PHE A 55 8.30 3.86 -9.28
C PHE A 55 9.55 4.57 -8.72
N LYS A 56 10.20 5.43 -9.53
CA LYS A 56 11.40 6.18 -9.09
C LYS A 56 11.12 7.14 -7.94
N LEU A 57 9.96 7.80 -7.95
CA LEU A 57 9.54 8.72 -6.89
C LEU A 57 9.26 7.95 -5.61
N ILE A 58 8.51 6.85 -5.70
CA ILE A 58 8.17 6.02 -4.56
C ILE A 58 9.41 5.35 -3.97
N ARG A 59 10.36 4.90 -4.80
CA ARG A 59 11.62 4.34 -4.33
C ARG A 59 12.39 5.31 -3.44
N LYS A 60 12.47 6.60 -3.83
CA LYS A 60 13.07 7.65 -2.98
C LYS A 60 12.33 7.87 -1.66
N ALA A 61 10.99 7.77 -1.68
CA ALA A 61 10.20 7.85 -0.46
C ALA A 61 10.48 6.67 0.47
N VAL A 62 10.61 5.46 -0.08
CA VAL A 62 10.98 4.25 0.67
C VAL A 62 12.40 4.36 1.24
N GLU A 63 13.38 4.80 0.46
CA GLU A 63 14.77 4.97 0.90
C GLU A 63 14.92 5.96 2.07
N SER A 64 13.99 6.90 2.22
CA SER A 64 14.00 7.91 3.27
C SER A 64 13.04 7.63 4.44
N CYS A 65 12.24 6.56 4.37
CA CYS A 65 11.30 6.19 5.41
C CYS A 65 11.97 5.35 6.52
N HIS A 66 11.33 5.30 7.69
CA HIS A 66 11.75 4.45 8.80
C HIS A 66 11.07 3.08 8.75
N LEU A 67 9.90 3.02 8.12
CA LEU A 67 9.08 1.81 8.03
C LEU A 67 8.37 1.78 6.68
N LEU A 68 8.54 0.67 5.96
CA LEU A 68 7.75 0.33 4.78
C LEU A 68 6.74 -0.76 5.19
N ILE A 69 5.46 -0.48 4.98
CA ILE A 69 4.39 -1.47 5.12
C ILE A 69 3.75 -1.67 3.76
N ILE A 70 3.64 -2.92 3.35
CA ILE A 70 2.97 -3.32 2.13
C ILE A 70 1.81 -4.23 2.53
N VAL A 71 0.59 -3.82 2.19
CA VAL A 71 -0.62 -4.63 2.42
C VAL A 71 -0.96 -5.31 1.11
N MET A 72 -0.87 -6.63 1.05
CA MET A 72 -1.22 -7.42 -0.13
C MET A 72 -1.90 -8.73 0.26
N GLY A 73 -2.82 -9.19 -0.59
CA GLY A 73 -3.49 -10.49 -0.43
C GLY A 73 -2.86 -11.59 -1.30
N VAL A 74 -3.35 -12.81 -1.13
CA VAL A 74 -3.13 -13.90 -2.09
C VAL A 74 -3.97 -13.59 -3.32
N THR A 75 -3.35 -13.54 -4.49
CA THR A 75 -4.07 -13.31 -5.75
C THR A 75 -4.64 -14.62 -6.29
N VAL A 76 -5.95 -14.70 -6.53
CA VAL A 76 -6.50 -15.80 -7.33
C VAL A 76 -6.53 -15.42 -8.81
N PRO A 77 -6.41 -16.39 -9.74
CA PRO A 77 -6.57 -16.11 -11.16
C PRO A 77 -7.97 -15.53 -11.44
N GLY A 78 -8.05 -14.28 -11.91
CA GLY A 78 -9.33 -13.60 -12.13
C GLY A 78 -9.20 -12.22 -12.78
N LYS A 79 -10.31 -11.66 -13.25
CA LYS A 79 -10.40 -10.27 -13.70
C LYS A 79 -10.84 -9.41 -12.51
N TYR A 80 -9.95 -8.54 -12.06
CA TYR A 80 -10.20 -7.63 -10.95
C TYR A 80 -10.86 -6.35 -11.46
N LEU A 81 -12.00 -6.00 -10.89
CA LEU A 81 -12.66 -4.72 -11.15
C LEU A 81 -11.94 -3.65 -10.33
N GLY A 82 -11.09 -2.83 -10.97
CA GLY A 82 -10.54 -1.62 -10.34
C GLY A 82 -9.01 -1.55 -10.19
N GLY A 83 -8.27 -2.62 -10.52
CA GLY A 83 -6.80 -2.59 -10.51
C GLY A 83 -6.20 -3.99 -10.43
N LYS A 84 -4.92 -4.14 -10.83
CA LYS A 84 -4.23 -5.44 -10.73
C LYS A 84 -3.50 -5.52 -9.39
N PRO A 85 -3.75 -6.52 -8.53
CA PRO A 85 -3.02 -6.62 -7.28
C PRO A 85 -1.51 -6.68 -7.47
N LEU A 86 -0.79 -6.28 -6.44
CA LEU A 86 0.66 -6.34 -6.34
C LEU A 86 1.14 -7.78 -6.43
N THR A 87 2.23 -8.00 -7.17
CA THR A 87 2.95 -9.27 -7.16
C THR A 87 4.06 -9.28 -6.11
N ILE A 88 4.44 -10.47 -5.61
CA ILE A 88 5.56 -10.63 -4.68
C ILE A 88 6.87 -10.06 -5.26
N ARG A 89 7.08 -10.21 -6.57
CA ARG A 89 8.26 -9.65 -7.27
C ARG A 89 8.30 -8.13 -7.21
N GLU A 90 7.15 -7.47 -7.39
CA GLU A 90 7.03 -6.01 -7.24
C GLU A 90 7.28 -5.58 -5.79
N ALA A 91 6.77 -6.33 -4.81
CA ALA A 91 7.01 -6.07 -3.38
C ALA A 91 8.51 -6.13 -3.04
N ILE A 92 9.22 -7.17 -3.50
CA ILE A 92 10.66 -7.32 -3.29
C ILE A 92 11.44 -6.15 -3.93
N ARG A 93 11.02 -5.70 -5.12
CA ARG A 93 11.65 -4.57 -5.83
C ARG A 93 11.47 -3.24 -5.12
N LEU A 94 10.47 -3.11 -4.26
CA LEU A 94 10.29 -1.91 -3.43
C LEU A 94 11.21 -1.92 -2.21
N PHE A 95 11.68 -3.07 -1.76
CA PHE A 95 12.60 -3.22 -0.63
C PHE A 95 14.07 -3.17 -1.06
N GLY A 96 14.45 -4.01 -2.04
CA GLY A 96 15.81 -4.15 -2.58
C GLY A 96 16.19 -3.08 -3.61
#